data_AF-A0A1M6DYZ0-F1
#
_entry.id   AF-A0A1M6DYZ0-F1
#
_cell.length_a   1.000
_cell.length_b   1.000
_cell.length_c   1.000
_cell.angle_alpha   90.00
_cell.angle_beta   90.00
_cell.angle_gamma   90.00
#
_symmetry.space_group_name_H-M   'P 1'
#
loop_
_entity.id
_entity.type
_entity.pdbx_description
1 polymer ?
#
loop_
_entity_poly.entity_id
_entity_poly.type
_entity_poly.pdbx_seq_one_letter_code
_entity_poly.pdbx_strand_id
1 'polypeptide(L)'
;MKFRILQILLAISILLISVSEISCLWVFLPLAIFIAIISWASFDIRLNFFTKSLHGKITAEKIVALTFDDGPTEFTPKILQTLNDFNAKATFFCVGKQAKIHPKIFQQIIANGHQIGNHTYSHSEKTGFFSAKKNDRRN
;
A
#
# COMPACT_ATOMS: atom_id res chain seq x y z
N MET A 1 6.54 -8.49 -25.96
CA MET A 1 6.93 -9.87 -26.33
C MET A 1 6.32 -10.92 -25.41
N LYS A 2 6.40 -10.79 -24.07
CA LYS A 2 5.87 -11.76 -23.09
C LYS A 2 4.35 -12.01 -23.17
N PHE A 3 3.55 -11.00 -23.50
CA PHE A 3 2.09 -11.11 -23.54
C PHE A 3 1.56 -11.95 -24.73
N ARG A 4 2.23 -11.85 -25.90
CA ARG A 4 1.85 -12.63 -27.10
C ARG A 4 2.14 -14.13 -26.91
N ILE A 5 3.23 -14.45 -26.21
CA ILE A 5 3.59 -15.85 -25.87
C ILE A 5 2.53 -16.46 -24.95
N LEU A 6 2.08 -15.72 -23.92
CA LEU A 6 1.02 -16.20 -23.02
C LEU A 6 -0.31 -16.44 -23.74
N GLN A 7 -0.69 -15.56 -24.68
CA GLN A 7 -1.91 -15.71 -25.49
C GLN A 7 -1.84 -16.93 -26.41
N ILE A 8 -0.67 -17.21 -27.02
CA ILE A 8 -0.46 -18.38 -27.87
C ILE A 8 -0.54 -19.67 -27.05
N LEU A 9 0.10 -19.71 -25.88
CA LEU A 9 0.03 -20.87 -24.99
C LEU A 9 -1.41 -21.14 -24.51
N LEU A 10 -2.16 -20.09 -24.19
CA LEU A 10 -3.57 -20.21 -23.82
C LEU A 10 -4.43 -20.77 -24.97
N ALA A 11 -4.23 -20.27 -26.20
CA ALA A 11 -4.96 -20.76 -27.38
C ALA A 11 -4.65 -22.23 -27.71
N ILE A 12 -3.38 -22.64 -27.61
CA ILE A 12 -2.95 -24.04 -27.80
C ILE A 12 -3.57 -24.93 -26.72
N SER A 13 -3.61 -24.47 -25.47
CA SER A 13 -4.20 -25.23 -24.36
C SER A 13 -5.70 -25.46 -24.59
N ILE A 14 -6.44 -24.42 -25.00
CA ILE A 14 -7.87 -24.52 -25.34
C ILE A 14 -8.10 -25.48 -26.51
N LEU A 15 -7.27 -25.42 -27.56
CA LEU A 15 -7.35 -26.32 -28.70
C LEU A 15 -7.10 -27.78 -28.29
N LEU A 16 -6.07 -28.05 -27.48
CA LEU A 16 -5.77 -29.39 -26.98
C LEU A 16 -6.91 -29.96 -26.13
N ILE A 17 -7.51 -29.13 -25.26
CA ILE A 17 -8.69 -29.52 -24.47
C ILE A 17 -9.87 -29.87 -25.38
N SER A 18 -10.09 -29.12 -26.47
CA SER A 18 -11.19 -29.36 -27.40
C SER A 18 -11.06 -30.63 -28.25
N VAL A 19 -9.83 -31.14 -28.44
CA VAL A 19 -9.54 -32.34 -29.24
C VAL A 19 -9.39 -33.58 -28.35
N SER A 20 -9.24 -33.40 -27.05
CA SER A 20 -9.15 -34.48 -26.06
C SER A 20 -10.51 -34.77 -25.41
N GLU A 21 -10.79 -36.01 -24.96
CA GLU A 21 -11.97 -36.32 -24.12
C GLU A 21 -11.85 -35.76 -22.67
N ILE A 22 -10.95 -34.80 -22.45
CA ILE A 22 -10.71 -34.20 -21.14
C ILE A 22 -11.91 -33.32 -20.79
N SER A 23 -12.58 -33.66 -19.69
CA SER A 23 -13.67 -32.87 -19.13
C SER A 23 -13.28 -31.40 -18.97
N CYS A 24 -14.18 -30.49 -19.34
CA CYS A 24 -14.00 -29.04 -19.16
C CYS A 24 -13.71 -28.64 -17.70
N LEU A 25 -14.02 -29.53 -16.73
CA LEU A 25 -13.66 -29.38 -15.31
C LEU A 25 -12.16 -29.16 -15.09
N TRP A 26 -11.31 -29.75 -15.93
CA TRP A 26 -9.85 -29.60 -15.83
C TRP A 26 -9.36 -28.21 -16.24
N VAL A 27 -10.19 -27.37 -16.87
CA VAL A 27 -9.89 -25.95 -17.15
C VAL A 27 -10.09 -25.09 -15.89
N PHE A 28 -11.06 -25.46 -15.05
CA PHE A 28 -11.35 -24.71 -13.83
C PHE A 28 -10.31 -24.96 -12.74
N LEU A 29 -9.65 -26.12 -12.72
CA LEU A 29 -8.60 -26.43 -11.76
C LEU A 29 -7.40 -25.46 -11.82
N PRO A 30 -6.71 -25.25 -12.96
CA PRO A 30 -5.62 -24.29 -13.06
C PRO A 30 -6.10 -22.86 -12.84
N LEU A 31 -7.32 -22.52 -13.24
CA LEU A 31 -7.91 -21.21 -12.95
C LEU A 31 -8.10 -20.99 -11.44
N ALA A 32 -8.62 -22.00 -10.73
CA ALA A 32 -8.79 -21.94 -9.28
C ALA A 32 -7.44 -21.83 -8.56
N ILE A 33 -6.43 -22.58 -9.00
CA ILE A 33 -5.06 -22.48 -8.48
C ILE A 33 -4.49 -21.08 -8.72
N PHE A 34 -4.66 -20.55 -9.93
CA PHE A 34 -4.20 -19.19 -10.26
C PHE A 34 -4.86 -18.13 -9.38
N ILE A 35 -6.18 -18.19 -9.18
CA ILE A 35 -6.92 -17.27 -8.30
C ILE A 35 -6.46 -17.41 -6.85
N ALA A 36 -6.19 -18.63 -6.38
CA ALA A 36 -5.70 -18.87 -5.03
C ALA A 36 -4.30 -18.25 -4.83
N ILE A 37 -3.40 -18.40 -5.80
CA ILE A 37 -2.06 -17.79 -5.77
C ILE A 37 -2.15 -16.27 -5.76
N ILE A 38 -2.97 -15.67 -6.65
CA ILE A 38 -3.13 -14.21 -6.71
C ILE A 38 -3.77 -13.67 -5.42
N SER A 39 -4.76 -14.37 -4.88
CA SER A 39 -5.38 -14.00 -3.60
C SER A 39 -4.34 -14.02 -2.48
N TRP A 40 -3.58 -15.11 -2.33
CA TRP A 40 -2.52 -15.20 -1.34
C TRP A 40 -1.46 -14.11 -1.51
N ALA A 41 -1.01 -13.88 -2.74
CA ALA A 41 -0.05 -12.82 -3.07
C ALA A 41 -0.56 -11.41 -2.76
N SER A 42 -1.88 -11.19 -2.80
CA SER A 42 -2.50 -9.91 -2.45
C SER A 42 -2.54 -9.65 -0.94
N PHE A 43 -2.53 -10.71 -0.12
CA PHE A 43 -2.53 -10.60 1.34
C PHE A 43 -1.13 -10.65 1.98
N ASP A 44 -0.10 -11.12 1.25
CA ASP A 44 1.27 -11.17 1.76
C ASP A 44 2.20 -10.20 1.03
N ILE A 45 2.32 -8.99 1.59
CA ILE A 45 3.17 -7.92 1.05
C ILE A 45 4.67 -8.30 0.99
N ARG A 46 5.10 -9.30 1.77
CA ARG A 46 6.50 -9.77 1.81
C ARG A 46 6.91 -10.51 0.55
N LEU A 47 5.92 -11.03 -0.20
CA LEU A 47 6.17 -11.72 -1.46
C LEU A 47 6.64 -10.77 -2.57
N ASN A 48 6.52 -9.44 -2.36
CA ASN A 48 6.94 -8.43 -3.34
C ASN A 48 6.31 -8.66 -4.74
N PHE A 49 5.12 -9.27 -4.78
CA PHE A 49 4.53 -9.79 -6.01
C PHE A 49 4.08 -8.68 -6.97
N PHE A 50 3.39 -7.66 -6.45
CA PHE A 50 2.89 -6.53 -7.25
C PHE A 50 3.87 -5.35 -7.29
N THR A 51 4.57 -5.12 -6.19
CA THR A 51 5.54 -4.03 -6.04
C THR A 51 6.62 -4.45 -5.07
N LYS A 52 7.80 -3.86 -5.21
CA LYS A 52 8.86 -4.02 -4.23
C LYS A 52 8.48 -3.24 -2.98
N SER A 53 8.22 -3.97 -1.89
CA SER A 53 7.89 -3.45 -0.58
C SER A 53 9.09 -3.59 0.36
N LEU A 54 9.18 -2.68 1.31
CA LEU A 54 10.08 -2.81 2.45
C LEU A 54 9.23 -3.28 3.63
N HIS A 55 9.28 -4.58 3.92
CA HIS A 55 8.51 -5.21 4.99
C HIS A 55 9.36 -5.47 6.25
N GLY A 56 10.50 -4.78 6.33
CA GLY A 56 11.49 -4.90 7.39
C GLY A 56 12.87 -4.54 6.87
N LYS A 57 13.71 -3.95 7.73
CA LYS A 57 15.13 -3.73 7.45
C LYS A 57 15.92 -4.46 8.51
N ILE A 58 16.78 -5.39 8.10
CA ILE A 58 17.77 -5.96 9.02
C ILE A 58 18.77 -4.85 9.29
N THR A 59 18.79 -4.38 10.52
CA THR A 59 19.75 -3.41 11.02
C THR A 59 20.58 -4.05 12.10
N ALA A 60 21.87 -3.69 12.17
CA ALA A 60 22.75 -4.14 13.25
C ALA A 60 22.28 -3.59 14.62
N GLU A 61 21.58 -2.46 14.58
CA GLU A 61 21.02 -1.79 15.75
C GLU A 61 19.56 -2.20 15.98
N LYS A 62 19.13 -2.22 17.26
CA LYS A 62 17.73 -2.45 17.65
C LYS A 62 16.94 -1.15 17.53
N ILE A 63 16.47 -0.87 16.33
CA ILE A 63 15.68 0.34 16.03
C ILE A 63 14.24 0.01 15.66
N VAL A 64 13.33 0.92 16.00
CA VAL A 64 11.94 0.90 15.58
C VAL A 64 11.54 2.29 15.10
N ALA A 65 10.76 2.36 14.02
CA ALA A 65 10.20 3.61 13.53
C ALA A 65 8.69 3.61 13.79
N LEU A 66 8.23 4.51 14.67
CA LEU A 66 6.82 4.74 14.90
C LEU A 66 6.28 5.68 13.82
N THR A 67 5.20 5.26 13.15
CA THR A 67 4.53 6.04 12.13
C THR A 67 3.03 6.13 12.43
N PHE A 68 2.44 7.29 12.17
CA PHE A 68 1.01 7.54 12.35
C PHE A 68 0.44 8.16 11.08
N ASP A 69 -0.63 7.56 10.56
CA ASP A 69 -1.31 8.00 9.33
C ASP A 69 -2.59 8.77 9.68
N ASP A 70 -3.23 9.37 8.66
CA ASP A 70 -4.54 10.05 8.72
C ASP A 70 -4.67 11.31 9.59
N GLY A 71 -3.65 11.63 10.38
CA GLY A 71 -3.62 12.83 11.22
C GLY A 71 -3.38 14.13 10.45
N PRO A 72 -3.32 15.28 11.16
CA PRO A 72 -3.62 15.45 12.59
C PRO A 72 -5.11 15.36 12.92
N THR A 73 -5.44 14.90 14.11
CA THR A 73 -6.80 14.88 14.68
C THR A 73 -6.79 15.46 16.09
N GLU A 74 -7.95 15.58 16.73
CA GLU A 74 -8.08 15.99 18.13
C GLU A 74 -7.35 15.07 19.14
N PHE A 75 -7.05 13.83 18.76
CA PHE A 75 -6.31 12.88 19.59
C PHE A 75 -4.79 12.98 19.43
N THR A 76 -4.30 13.62 18.36
CA THR A 76 -2.86 13.76 18.10
C THR A 76 -2.09 14.40 19.28
N PRO A 77 -2.59 15.43 19.99
CA PRO A 77 -1.91 15.98 21.16
C PRO A 77 -1.64 14.94 22.26
N LYS A 78 -2.55 13.98 22.47
CA LYS A 78 -2.34 12.90 23.44
C LYS A 78 -1.20 11.97 23.01
N ILE A 79 -1.11 11.67 21.72
CA ILE A 79 0.01 10.91 21.14
C ILE A 79 1.32 11.67 21.31
N LEU A 80 1.33 12.97 21.01
CA LEU A 80 2.51 13.83 21.18
C LEU A 80 2.99 13.87 22.64
N GLN A 81 2.06 13.96 23.59
CA GLN A 81 2.37 13.91 25.01
C GLN A 81 3.04 12.59 25.38
N THR A 82 2.44 11.45 24.98
CA THR A 82 3.04 10.13 25.24
C THR A 82 4.42 10.00 24.60
N LEU A 83 4.61 10.42 23.35
CA LEU A 83 5.93 10.39 22.72
C LEU A 83 6.95 11.24 23.49
N ASN A 84 6.55 12.41 23.99
CA ASN A 84 7.41 13.26 24.80
C ASN A 84 7.78 12.63 26.14
N ASP A 85 6.82 11.97 26.82
CA ASP A 85 7.05 11.30 28.10
C ASP A 85 8.12 10.18 27.99
N PHE A 86 8.19 9.54 26.82
CA PHE A 86 9.20 8.52 26.51
C PHE A 86 10.43 9.06 25.76
N ASN A 87 10.54 10.39 25.60
CA ASN A 87 11.57 11.04 24.78
C ASN A 87 11.73 10.40 23.37
N ALA A 88 10.61 9.99 22.78
CA ALA A 88 10.55 9.30 21.50
C ALA A 88 10.21 10.25 20.35
N LYS A 89 10.73 9.95 19.16
CA LYS A 89 10.35 10.62 17.91
C LYS A 89 9.60 9.66 17.00
N ALA A 90 8.79 10.23 16.10
CA ALA A 90 7.89 9.50 15.22
C ALA A 90 7.76 10.27 13.89
N THR A 91 7.17 9.60 12.90
CA THR A 91 6.77 10.21 11.63
C THR A 91 5.26 10.27 11.54
N PHE A 92 4.70 11.43 11.21
CA PHE A 92 3.27 11.61 11.00
C PHE A 92 3.00 11.80 9.51
N PHE A 93 2.38 10.81 8.87
CA PHE A 93 1.88 10.94 7.51
C PHE A 93 0.57 11.71 7.55
N CYS A 94 0.65 13.02 7.34
CA CYS A 94 -0.49 13.91 7.51
C CYS A 94 -1.35 14.02 6.23
N VAL A 95 -2.66 14.07 6.42
CA VAL A 95 -3.63 14.41 5.38
C VAL A 95 -3.73 15.93 5.28
N GLY A 96 -3.55 16.48 4.08
CA GLY A 96 -3.50 17.94 3.88
C GLY A 96 -4.76 18.69 4.35
N LYS A 97 -5.96 18.11 4.14
CA LYS A 97 -7.22 18.65 4.67
C LYS A 97 -7.23 18.69 6.19
N GLN A 98 -6.75 17.64 6.85
CA GLN A 98 -6.69 17.59 8.30
C GLN A 98 -5.70 18.60 8.87
N ALA A 99 -4.55 18.77 8.23
CA ALA A 99 -3.58 19.81 8.60
C ALA A 99 -4.18 21.22 8.50
N LYS A 100 -5.07 21.48 7.52
CA LYS A 100 -5.80 22.76 7.41
C LYS A 100 -6.88 22.93 8.47
N ILE A 101 -7.55 21.85 8.89
CA ILE A 101 -8.58 21.88 9.95
C ILE A 101 -7.93 22.05 11.32
N HIS A 102 -6.78 21.41 11.55
CA HIS A 102 -6.06 21.40 12.82
C HIS A 102 -4.66 22.05 12.72
N PRO A 103 -4.55 23.33 12.29
CA PRO A 103 -3.26 23.95 12.01
C PRO A 103 -2.39 24.06 13.26
N LYS A 104 -2.99 24.32 14.42
CA LYS A 104 -2.26 24.39 15.70
C LYS A 104 -1.64 23.04 16.08
N ILE A 105 -2.40 21.95 15.92
CA ILE A 105 -1.92 20.60 16.22
C ILE A 105 -0.82 20.21 15.23
N PHE A 106 -0.99 20.52 13.94
CA PHE A 106 0.04 20.31 12.93
C PHE A 106 1.35 21.02 13.29
N GLN A 107 1.28 22.29 13.73
CA GLN A 107 2.45 23.03 14.19
C GLN A 107 3.08 22.42 15.44
N GLN A 108 2.31 21.84 16.36
CA GLN A 108 2.85 21.12 17.52
C GLN A 108 3.66 19.89 17.10
N ILE A 109 3.22 19.14 16.08
CA ILE A 109 4.00 18.00 15.55
C ILE A 109 5.39 18.46 15.11
N ILE A 110 5.45 19.57 14.35
CA ILE A 110 6.71 20.16 13.86
C ILE A 110 7.55 20.69 15.02
N ALA A 111 6.95 21.47 15.92
CA ALA A 111 7.64 22.09 17.06
C ALA A 111 8.23 21.05 18.02
N ASN A 112 7.59 19.89 18.17
CA ASN A 112 8.10 18.77 18.96
C ASN A 112 9.16 17.94 18.21
N GLY A 113 9.57 18.32 17.00
CA GLY A 113 10.67 17.69 16.26
C GLY A 113 10.33 16.33 15.66
N HIS A 114 9.05 16.05 15.39
CA HIS A 114 8.64 14.85 14.66
C HIS A 114 8.78 15.07 13.15
N GLN A 115 8.90 13.98 12.40
CA GLN A 115 8.95 14.04 10.93
C GLN A 115 7.54 14.11 10.34
N ILE A 116 7.38 14.82 9.23
CA ILE A 116 6.12 14.90 8.49
C ILE A 116 6.25 14.09 7.20
N GLY A 117 5.35 13.12 7.03
CA GLY A 117 5.11 12.41 5.78
C GLY A 117 3.86 12.96 5.08
N ASN A 118 3.76 12.73 3.77
CA ASN A 118 2.59 13.12 2.98
C ASN A 118 1.63 11.93 2.88
N HIS A 119 0.38 12.10 3.33
CA HIS A 119 -0.69 11.11 3.21
C HIS A 119 -1.80 11.53 2.25
N THR A 120 -1.42 12.22 1.18
CA THR A 120 -2.28 12.92 0.22
C THR A 120 -3.03 14.10 0.84
N TYR A 121 -3.66 14.93 0.02
CA TYR A 121 -4.43 16.06 0.55
C TYR A 121 -5.79 15.65 1.10
N SER A 122 -6.46 14.71 0.44
CA SER A 122 -7.88 14.41 0.72
C SER A 122 -8.15 12.99 1.17
N HIS A 123 -7.12 12.13 1.22
CA HIS A 123 -7.26 10.71 1.52
C HIS A 123 -8.28 10.01 0.60
N SER A 124 -8.20 10.31 -0.71
CA SER A 124 -9.14 9.76 -1.69
C SER A 124 -8.66 8.39 -2.18
N GLU A 125 -9.54 7.39 -2.11
CA GLU A 125 -9.32 6.06 -2.71
C GLU A 125 -9.03 6.12 -4.21
N LYS A 126 -9.45 7.20 -4.89
CA LYS A 126 -9.23 7.40 -6.32
C LYS A 126 -7.81 7.85 -6.68
N THR A 127 -6.97 8.16 -5.69
CA THR A 127 -5.61 8.69 -5.89
C THR A 127 -4.77 7.77 -6.79
N GLY A 128 -4.91 6.45 -6.66
CA GLY A 128 -4.21 5.47 -7.49
C GLY A 128 -4.68 5.38 -8.94
N PHE A 129 -5.85 5.93 -9.27
CA PHE A 129 -6.43 5.91 -10.62
C PHE A 129 -6.23 7.23 -11.38
N PHE A 130 -5.63 8.24 -10.75
CA PHE A 130 -5.33 9.52 -11.40
C PHE A 130 -3.91 9.53 -11.96
N SER A 131 -3.75 10.17 -13.13
CA SER A 131 -2.43 10.51 -13.66
C SER A 131 -1.69 11.43 -12.67
N ALA A 132 -0.36 11.32 -12.61
CA ALA A 132 0.50 12.14 -11.76
C ALA A 132 0.17 13.65 -11.86
N LYS A 133 -0.03 14.17 -13.09
CA LYS A 133 -0.38 15.58 -13.34
C LYS A 133 -1.76 15.97 -12.77
N LYS A 134 -2.67 15.02 -12.62
CA LYS A 134 -4.02 15.24 -12.07
C LYS A 134 -4.03 15.16 -10.55
N ASN A 135 -3.16 14.35 -9.93
CA ASN A 135 -2.97 14.32 -8.48
C ASN A 135 -2.33 15.61 -7.96
N ASP A 136 -1.35 16.15 -8.67
CA ASP A 136 -0.67 17.40 -8.28
C ASP A 136 -1.63 18.62 -8.24
N ARG A 137 -2.67 18.62 -9.08
CA ARG A 137 -3.68 19.70 -9.12
C ARG A 137 -4.81 19.56 -8.09
N ARG A 138 -4.96 18.38 -7.48
CA ARG A 138 -6.05 18.07 -6.54
C ARG A 138 -5.56 17.94 -5.10
N ASN A 139 -4.24 17.92 -4.92
CA ASN A 139 -3.57 17.98 -3.64
C ASN A 139 -3.06 19.38 -3.32
#